data_AF-A0A8W8LB83-F1
#
_entry.id   AF-A0A8W8LB83-F1
#
_cell.length_a   1.000
_cell.length_b   1.000
_cell.length_c   1.000
_cell.angle_alpha   90.00
_cell.angle_beta   90.00
_cell.angle_gamma   90.00
#
_symmetry.space_group_name_H-M   'P 1'
#
loop_
_entity.id
_entity.type
_entity.pdbx_description
1 polymer ?
#
loop_
_entity_poly.entity_id
_entity_poly.type
_entity_poly.pdbx_seq_one_letter_code
_entity_poly.pdbx_strand_id
1 'polypeptide(L)'
;MDQKVCEASKRLNNLLYQKADREERYQDMQTRLDRMMQIDAQDYDFERKREIRRLQNEMDKARIKYEAARNITKRYQEIMRYMEEECRLYPARLDTMESAVVQARQEISVLRRMNKKAVNSKEEAKKELHFMERDMYQAKRARDAQLNETKKEVERRKEPVVERVEKRAKVNIIMENTDAKAAKLQTEKFERQEQLLTLTEGFEKIKSAINVSDMEDIVFRVTNQESTHERLLQQKKEKEQAKLRLQEEREKLVKIFEEMKFTSQRQLAKGRKMVDDMHEFVAKDERKCAEAVKDMQENEKLLIDLQFGIATLYDKLKDVKLKPPYHNFSKGDPVDDLSNCSRKLELLAEKQAIREEVPKLSNASDQFKLHSYLESQLTPDNVRIRVERDEGSDEDEFRFDHDLDNEGLLTREDIKRLGRELLNSKLKPKRKKGRKQRN
;
A
#
# COMPACT_ATOMS: atom_id res chain seq x y z
N MET A 1 -29.06 100.12 -73.03
CA MET A 1 -29.67 98.94 -72.37
C MET A 1 -28.62 98.00 -71.75
N ASP A 2 -27.33 98.39 -71.71
CA ASP A 2 -26.25 97.43 -71.39
C ASP A 2 -25.68 97.50 -69.96
N GLN A 3 -25.98 98.55 -69.20
CA GLN A 3 -25.36 98.74 -67.88
C GLN A 3 -25.90 97.76 -66.81
N LYS A 4 -27.21 97.50 -66.82
CA LYS A 4 -27.85 96.55 -65.89
C LYS A 4 -27.43 95.10 -66.15
N VAL A 5 -27.22 94.73 -67.42
CA VAL A 5 -26.74 93.39 -67.82
C VAL A 5 -25.28 93.19 -67.42
N CYS A 6 -24.43 94.20 -67.62
CA CYS A 6 -23.04 94.19 -67.14
C CYS A 6 -22.95 94.11 -65.61
N GLU A 7 -23.80 94.84 -64.87
CA GLU A 7 -23.86 94.76 -63.41
C GLU A 7 -24.33 93.39 -62.91
N ALA A 8 -25.34 92.79 -63.56
CA ALA A 8 -25.80 91.44 -63.25
C ALA A 8 -24.74 90.38 -63.55
N SER A 9 -24.02 90.50 -64.66
CA SER A 9 -22.90 89.62 -65.02
C SER A 9 -21.74 89.73 -64.04
N LYS A 10 -21.37 90.95 -63.60
CA LYS A 10 -20.39 91.15 -62.53
C LYS A 10 -20.82 90.54 -61.20
N ARG A 11 -22.10 90.66 -60.83
CA ARG A 11 -22.64 90.02 -59.62
C ARG A 11 -22.60 88.49 -59.72
N LEU A 12 -22.96 87.93 -60.88
CA LEU A 12 -22.89 86.49 -61.12
C LEU A 12 -21.44 85.98 -61.06
N ASN A 13 -20.50 86.68 -61.69
CA ASN A 13 -19.08 86.32 -61.64
C ASN A 13 -18.51 86.38 -60.22
N ASN A 14 -18.88 87.41 -59.45
CA ASN A 14 -18.51 87.49 -58.03
C ASN A 14 -19.10 86.33 -57.21
N LEU A 15 -20.35 85.93 -57.46
CA LEU A 15 -20.97 84.79 -56.79
C LEU A 15 -20.32 83.45 -57.17
N LEU A 16 -19.96 83.27 -58.44
CA LEU A 16 -19.24 82.08 -58.90
C LEU A 16 -17.85 82.00 -58.29
N TYR A 17 -17.14 83.12 -58.19
CA TYR A 17 -15.85 83.20 -57.50
C TYR A 17 -15.99 82.85 -56.01
N GLN A 18 -16.98 83.42 -55.32
CA GLN A 18 -17.26 83.09 -53.92
C GLN A 18 -17.64 81.62 -53.72
N LYS A 19 -18.36 81.02 -54.68
CA LYS A 19 -18.68 79.59 -54.65
C LYS A 19 -17.42 78.75 -54.79
N ALA A 20 -16.57 79.05 -55.77
CA ALA A 20 -15.31 78.34 -56.00
C ALA A 20 -14.36 78.44 -54.79
N ASP A 21 -14.20 79.63 -54.20
CA ASP A 21 -13.37 79.83 -52.99
C ASP A 21 -13.93 79.04 -51.79
N ARG A 22 -15.25 78.95 -51.64
CA ARG A 22 -15.87 78.11 -50.60
C ARG A 22 -15.69 76.62 -50.86
N GLU A 23 -15.81 76.18 -52.11
CA GLU A 23 -15.59 74.78 -52.49
C GLU A 23 -14.13 74.37 -52.27
N GLU A 24 -13.17 75.22 -52.62
CA GLU A 24 -11.74 74.98 -52.37
C GLU A 24 -11.45 74.88 -50.86
N ARG A 25 -11.99 75.80 -50.04
CA ARG A 25 -11.85 75.74 -48.58
C ARG A 25 -12.50 74.50 -47.98
N TYR A 26 -13.64 74.08 -48.52
CA TYR A 26 -14.31 72.87 -48.08
C TYR A 26 -13.48 71.63 -48.42
N GLN A 27 -12.90 71.57 -49.62
CA GLN A 27 -11.99 70.48 -50.02
C GLN A 27 -10.70 70.46 -49.18
N ASP A 28 -10.12 71.61 -48.83
CA ASP A 28 -8.94 71.65 -47.96
C ASP A 28 -9.29 71.20 -46.52
N MET A 29 -10.42 71.66 -45.97
CA MET A 29 -10.96 71.18 -44.69
C MET A 29 -11.21 69.67 -44.70
N GLN A 30 -11.83 69.14 -45.76
CA GLN A 30 -12.11 67.71 -45.90
C GLN A 30 -10.81 66.90 -46.00
N THR A 31 -9.84 67.37 -46.80
CA THR A 31 -8.52 66.73 -46.92
C THR A 31 -7.77 66.71 -45.59
N ARG A 32 -7.86 67.79 -44.79
CA ARG A 32 -7.27 67.83 -43.44
C ARG A 32 -7.95 66.86 -42.48
N LEU A 33 -9.27 66.79 -42.52
CA LEU A 33 -10.04 65.87 -41.68
C LEU A 33 -9.73 64.41 -42.01
N ASP A 34 -9.65 64.06 -43.31
CA ASP A 34 -9.27 62.72 -43.76
C ASP A 34 -7.86 62.33 -43.30
N ARG A 35 -6.91 63.28 -43.34
CA ARG A 35 -5.54 63.06 -42.82
C ARG A 35 -5.53 62.84 -41.31
N MET A 36 -6.28 63.63 -40.55
CA MET A 36 -6.36 63.47 -39.09
C MET A 36 -6.99 62.13 -38.71
N MET A 37 -8.07 61.73 -39.39
CA MET A 37 -8.72 60.44 -39.15
C MET A 37 -7.82 59.25 -39.48
N GLN A 38 -6.99 59.34 -40.52
CA GLN A 38 -6.04 58.27 -40.86
C GLN A 38 -4.91 58.14 -39.81
N ILE A 39 -4.41 59.26 -39.28
CA ILE A 39 -3.35 59.25 -38.26
C ILE A 39 -3.87 58.67 -36.94
N ASP A 40 -5.00 59.18 -36.44
CA ASP A 40 -5.58 58.73 -35.16
C ASP A 40 -5.96 57.23 -35.19
N ALA A 41 -6.49 56.75 -36.31
CA ALA A 41 -6.88 55.34 -36.45
C ALA A 41 -5.67 54.39 -36.58
N GLN A 42 -4.56 54.82 -37.19
CA GLN A 42 -3.40 53.95 -37.42
C GLN A 42 -2.47 53.89 -36.20
N ASP A 43 -2.22 55.02 -35.55
CA ASP A 43 -1.29 55.09 -34.41
C ASP A 43 -1.86 54.39 -33.17
N TYR A 44 -3.15 54.61 -32.87
CA TYR A 44 -3.82 53.98 -31.74
C TYR A 44 -3.86 52.44 -31.85
N ASP A 45 -4.16 51.95 -33.06
CA ASP A 45 -4.22 50.51 -33.33
C ASP A 45 -2.83 49.87 -33.30
N PHE A 46 -1.79 50.57 -33.74
CA PHE A 46 -0.42 50.07 -33.72
C PHE A 46 0.14 49.97 -32.29
N GLU A 47 -0.06 51.00 -31.46
CA GLU A 47 0.36 50.98 -30.06
C GLU A 47 -0.36 49.88 -29.26
N ARG A 48 -1.67 49.76 -29.43
CA ARG A 48 -2.46 48.70 -28.77
C ARG A 48 -2.04 47.31 -29.23
N LYS A 49 -1.79 47.10 -30.53
CA LYS A 49 -1.27 45.82 -31.05
C LYS A 49 0.13 45.51 -30.49
N ARG A 50 0.99 46.52 -30.33
CA ARG A 50 2.32 46.35 -29.72
C ARG A 50 2.23 45.98 -28.24
N GLU A 51 1.31 46.61 -27.51
CA GLU A 51 1.06 46.30 -26.10
C GLU A 51 0.50 44.89 -25.92
N ILE A 52 -0.47 44.48 -26.74
CA ILE A 52 -1.01 43.10 -26.74
C ILE A 52 0.12 42.09 -26.97
N ARG A 53 1.00 42.30 -27.96
CA ARG A 53 2.15 41.41 -28.19
C ARG A 53 3.12 41.38 -27.01
N ARG A 54 3.36 42.51 -26.34
CA ARG A 54 4.23 42.57 -25.16
C ARG A 54 3.62 41.75 -24.02
N LEU A 55 2.33 41.96 -23.73
CA LEU A 55 1.61 41.23 -22.68
C LEU A 55 1.53 39.73 -22.97
N GLN A 56 1.31 39.34 -24.22
CA GLN A 56 1.35 37.94 -24.65
C GLN A 56 2.74 37.33 -24.41
N ASN A 57 3.81 37.99 -24.84
CA ASN A 57 5.18 37.52 -24.60
C ASN A 57 5.53 37.43 -23.10
N GLU A 58 5.05 38.38 -22.29
CA GLU A 58 5.24 38.34 -20.84
C GLU A 58 4.47 37.19 -20.19
N MET A 59 3.24 36.95 -20.63
CA MET A 59 2.44 35.81 -20.20
C MET A 59 3.10 34.48 -20.58
N ASP A 60 3.59 34.32 -21.81
CA ASP A 60 4.28 33.11 -22.24
C ASP A 60 5.56 32.87 -21.45
N LYS A 61 6.34 33.93 -21.19
CA LYS A 61 7.51 33.85 -20.29
C LYS A 61 7.11 33.42 -18.88
N ALA A 62 6.02 33.95 -18.34
CA ALA A 62 5.52 33.57 -17.02
C ALA A 62 5.05 32.10 -16.99
N ARG A 63 4.38 31.62 -18.05
CA ARG A 63 3.99 30.21 -18.19
C ARG A 63 5.20 29.28 -18.23
N ILE A 64 6.20 29.58 -19.06
CA ILE A 64 7.44 28.79 -19.15
C ILE A 64 8.14 28.74 -17.78
N LYS A 65 8.23 29.88 -17.08
CA LYS A 65 8.81 29.92 -15.72
C LYS A 65 8.01 29.10 -14.72
N TYR A 66 6.68 29.16 -14.76
CA TYR A 66 5.81 28.38 -13.90
C TYR A 66 5.95 26.88 -14.15
N GLU A 67 5.96 26.45 -15.42
CA GLU A 67 6.17 25.05 -15.78
C GLU A 67 7.55 24.55 -15.38
N ALA A 68 8.60 25.35 -15.58
CA ALA A 68 9.94 25.04 -15.12
C ALA A 68 10.00 24.88 -13.60
N ALA A 69 9.42 25.83 -12.84
CA ALA A 69 9.35 25.76 -11.38
C ALA A 69 8.53 24.55 -10.89
N ARG A 70 7.42 24.24 -11.56
CA ARG A 70 6.60 23.06 -11.28
C ARG A 70 7.38 21.76 -11.52
N ASN A 71 8.13 21.67 -12.62
CA ASN A 71 8.95 20.51 -12.94
C ASN A 71 10.09 20.33 -11.94
N ILE A 72 10.77 21.43 -11.57
CA ILE A 72 11.80 21.43 -10.53
C ILE A 72 11.21 20.96 -9.19
N THR A 73 10.05 21.47 -8.81
CA THR A 73 9.37 21.10 -7.56
C THR A 73 9.01 19.62 -7.54
N LYS A 74 8.41 19.10 -8.62
CA LYS A 74 8.13 17.67 -8.77
C LYS A 74 9.38 16.81 -8.63
N ARG A 75 10.48 17.22 -9.27
CA ARG A 75 11.75 16.50 -9.18
C ARG A 75 12.32 16.50 -7.76
N TYR A 76 12.25 17.61 -7.05
CA TYR A 76 12.65 17.66 -5.64
C TYR A 76 11.75 16.81 -4.74
N GLN A 77 10.44 16.79 -5.00
CA GLN A 77 9.51 15.90 -4.28
C GLN A 77 9.83 14.42 -4.52
N GLU A 78 10.17 14.04 -5.75
CA GLU A 78 10.63 12.68 -6.06
C GLU A 78 11.92 12.34 -5.29
N ILE A 79 12.92 13.23 -5.31
CA ILE A 79 14.18 13.05 -4.57
C ILE A 79 13.91 12.91 -3.07
N MET A 80 13.05 13.77 -2.50
CA MET A 80 12.67 13.69 -1.09
C MET A 80 12.01 12.35 -0.77
N ARG A 81 11.08 11.88 -1.61
CA ARG A 81 10.44 10.57 -1.42
C ARG A 81 11.45 9.44 -1.41
N TYR A 82 12.40 9.43 -2.35
CA TYR A 82 13.48 8.44 -2.38
C TYR A 82 14.37 8.50 -1.13
N MET A 83 14.73 9.71 -0.67
CA MET A 83 15.51 9.87 0.55
C MET A 83 14.75 9.42 1.81
N GLU A 84 13.45 9.68 1.88
CA GLU A 84 12.60 9.21 2.97
C GLU A 84 12.48 7.67 2.98
N GLU A 85 12.33 7.06 1.80
CA GLU A 85 12.33 5.60 1.63
C GLU A 85 13.67 4.99 2.06
N GLU A 86 14.81 5.57 1.67
CA GLU A 86 16.13 5.13 2.13
C GLU A 86 16.31 5.29 3.65
N CYS A 87 15.91 6.43 4.21
CA CYS A 87 15.98 6.68 5.64
C CYS A 87 15.16 5.65 6.44
N ARG A 88 14.01 5.20 5.92
CA ARG A 88 13.21 4.14 6.54
C ARG A 88 13.92 2.78 6.54
N LEU A 89 14.81 2.53 5.59
CA LEU A 89 15.57 1.28 5.47
C LEU A 89 16.83 1.24 6.35
N TYR A 90 17.38 2.40 6.72
CA TYR A 90 18.61 2.46 7.53
C TYR A 90 18.53 1.76 8.89
N PRO A 91 17.44 1.85 9.69
CA PRO A 91 17.34 1.14 10.96
C PRO A 91 17.47 -0.38 10.78
N ALA A 92 16.75 -0.98 9.83
CA ALA A 92 16.86 -2.41 9.57
C ALA A 92 18.28 -2.82 9.12
N ARG A 93 18.93 -1.99 8.29
CA ARG A 93 20.32 -2.24 7.89
C ARG A 93 21.29 -2.13 9.08
N LEU A 94 21.08 -1.16 9.96
CA LEU A 94 21.87 -1.03 11.19
C LEU A 94 21.65 -2.24 12.10
N ASP A 95 20.41 -2.67 12.34
CA ASP A 95 20.10 -3.84 13.17
C ASP A 95 20.81 -5.11 12.66
N THR A 96 20.84 -5.32 11.34
CA THR A 96 21.54 -6.46 10.75
C THR A 96 23.06 -6.38 10.95
N MET A 97 23.66 -5.20 10.78
CA MET A 97 25.08 -4.97 11.02
C MET A 97 25.44 -5.11 12.50
N GLU A 98 24.62 -4.57 13.41
CA GLU A 98 24.80 -4.68 14.85
C GLU A 98 24.71 -6.15 15.31
N SER A 99 23.72 -6.89 14.81
CA SER A 99 23.59 -8.33 15.08
C SER A 99 24.83 -9.10 14.60
N ALA A 100 25.34 -8.80 13.40
CA ALA A 100 26.56 -9.43 12.90
C ALA A 100 27.79 -9.13 13.78
N VAL A 101 27.92 -7.89 14.27
CA VAL A 101 29.00 -7.50 15.20
C VAL A 101 28.86 -8.25 16.53
N VAL A 102 27.64 -8.39 17.06
CA VAL A 102 27.39 -9.13 18.31
C VAL A 102 27.76 -10.61 18.13
N GLN A 103 27.36 -11.24 17.03
CA GLN A 103 27.71 -12.63 16.70
C GLN A 103 29.23 -12.81 16.59
N ALA A 104 29.91 -11.94 15.84
CA ALA A 104 31.37 -11.98 15.70
C ALA A 104 32.09 -11.83 17.06
N ARG A 105 31.60 -10.95 17.94
CA ARG A 105 32.14 -10.81 19.31
C ARG A 105 31.93 -12.08 20.14
N GLN A 106 30.78 -12.73 20.03
CA GLN A 106 30.51 -14.01 20.70
C GLN A 106 31.44 -15.13 20.17
N GLU A 107 31.63 -15.22 18.87
CA GLU A 107 32.56 -16.17 18.24
C GLU A 107 34.00 -15.96 18.73
N ILE A 108 34.48 -14.72 18.75
CA ILE A 108 35.81 -14.38 19.28
C ILE A 108 35.93 -14.80 20.76
N SER A 109 34.89 -14.60 21.57
CA SER A 109 34.87 -15.04 22.97
C SER A 109 34.96 -16.57 23.10
N VAL A 110 34.22 -17.31 22.27
CA VAL A 110 34.30 -18.78 22.22
C VAL A 110 35.70 -19.24 21.79
N LEU A 111 36.26 -18.66 20.73
CA LEU A 111 37.60 -18.98 20.23
C LEU A 111 38.68 -18.68 21.27
N ARG A 112 38.57 -17.56 22.01
CA ARG A 112 39.49 -17.24 23.12
C ARG A 112 39.42 -18.27 24.24
N ARG A 113 38.22 -18.72 24.62
CA ARG A 113 38.05 -19.78 25.63
C ARG A 113 38.64 -21.10 25.14
N MET A 114 38.40 -21.45 23.88
CA MET A 114 38.95 -22.67 23.26
C MET A 114 40.48 -22.62 23.20
N ASN A 115 41.06 -21.49 22.80
CA ASN A 115 42.51 -21.29 22.78
C ASN A 115 43.10 -21.41 24.19
N LYS A 116 42.50 -20.77 25.19
CA LYS A 116 42.94 -20.91 26.59
C LYS A 116 42.91 -22.37 27.04
N LYS A 117 41.87 -23.13 26.70
CA LYS A 117 41.78 -24.57 27.02
C LYS A 117 42.88 -25.37 26.30
N ALA A 118 43.13 -25.09 25.02
CA ALA A 118 44.18 -25.75 24.25
C ALA A 118 45.58 -25.45 24.79
N VAL A 119 45.86 -24.20 25.18
CA VAL A 119 47.12 -23.79 25.80
C VAL A 119 47.30 -24.49 27.15
N ASN A 120 46.28 -24.50 27.99
CA ASN A 120 46.34 -25.19 29.29
C ASN A 120 46.61 -26.70 29.11
N SER A 121 45.88 -27.36 28.20
CA SER A 121 46.07 -28.78 27.90
C SER A 121 47.47 -29.08 27.35
N LYS A 122 48.02 -28.21 26.51
CA LYS A 122 49.40 -28.32 26.04
C LYS A 122 50.41 -28.19 27.18
N GLU A 123 50.22 -27.23 28.08
CA GLU A 123 51.12 -27.04 29.23
C GLU A 123 51.00 -28.19 30.24
N GLU A 124 49.81 -28.76 30.44
CA GLU A 124 49.61 -29.98 31.22
C GLU A 124 50.34 -31.18 30.61
N ALA A 125 50.16 -31.42 29.31
CA ALA A 125 50.86 -32.50 28.61
C ALA A 125 52.40 -32.36 28.65
N LYS A 126 52.93 -31.13 28.55
CA LYS A 126 54.36 -30.87 28.74
C LYS A 126 54.83 -31.19 30.16
N LYS A 127 54.05 -30.83 31.18
CA LYS A 127 54.39 -31.13 32.58
C LYS A 127 54.40 -32.64 32.83
N GLU A 128 53.40 -33.35 32.30
CA GLU A 128 53.34 -34.82 32.37
C GLU A 128 54.55 -35.45 31.67
N LEU A 129 54.89 -34.99 30.47
CA LEU A 129 56.08 -35.44 29.73
C LEU A 129 57.35 -35.27 30.58
N HIS A 130 57.57 -34.08 31.15
CA HIS A 130 58.74 -33.83 32.00
C HIS A 130 58.76 -34.70 33.27
N PHE A 131 57.60 -35.00 33.86
CA PHE A 131 57.51 -35.90 35.00
C PHE A 131 57.90 -37.32 34.60
N MET A 132 57.35 -37.83 33.49
CA MET A 132 57.68 -39.15 32.94
C MET A 132 59.15 -39.26 32.55
N GLU A 133 59.73 -38.25 31.91
CA GLU A 133 61.16 -38.20 31.59
C GLU A 133 62.01 -38.31 32.85
N ARG A 134 61.69 -37.52 33.89
CA ARG A 134 62.41 -37.55 35.17
C ARG A 134 62.34 -38.93 35.82
N ASP A 135 61.16 -39.54 35.84
CA ASP A 135 60.95 -40.87 36.40
C ASP A 135 61.71 -41.94 35.61
N MET A 136 61.73 -41.85 34.28
CA MET A 136 62.54 -42.72 33.42
C MET A 136 64.04 -42.58 33.70
N TYR A 137 64.55 -41.35 33.86
CA TYR A 137 65.95 -41.12 34.22
C TYR A 137 66.29 -41.70 35.59
N GLN A 138 65.41 -41.55 36.58
CA GLN A 138 65.59 -42.13 37.91
C GLN A 138 65.56 -43.66 37.88
N ALA A 139 64.59 -44.25 37.17
CA ALA A 139 64.51 -45.70 36.98
C ALA A 139 65.75 -46.26 36.27
N LYS A 140 66.24 -45.57 35.22
CA LYS A 140 67.49 -45.94 34.55
C LYS A 140 68.67 -45.87 35.51
N ARG A 141 68.82 -44.78 36.28
CA ARG A 141 69.89 -44.63 37.27
C ARG A 141 69.83 -45.70 38.36
N ALA A 142 68.64 -46.06 38.84
CA ALA A 142 68.45 -47.13 39.81
C ALA A 142 68.84 -48.50 39.22
N ARG A 143 68.41 -48.79 37.99
CA ARG A 143 68.80 -50.01 37.27
C ARG A 143 70.30 -50.09 37.05
N ASP A 144 70.93 -49.00 36.60
CA ASP A 144 72.38 -48.94 36.38
C ASP A 144 73.15 -49.12 37.70
N ALA A 145 72.65 -48.55 38.80
CA ALA A 145 73.22 -48.75 40.14
C ALA A 145 73.13 -50.23 40.58
N GLN A 146 71.97 -50.87 40.44
CA GLN A 146 71.79 -52.30 40.74
C GLN A 146 72.67 -53.19 39.85
N LEU A 147 72.81 -52.84 38.57
CA LEU A 147 73.66 -53.56 37.62
C LEU A 147 75.14 -53.43 38.00
N ASN A 148 75.55 -52.26 38.50
CA ASN A 148 76.91 -52.05 38.96
C ASN A 148 77.19 -52.78 40.30
N GLU A 149 76.22 -52.82 41.21
CA GLU A 149 76.29 -53.56 42.47
C GLU A 149 76.40 -55.08 42.23
N THR A 150 75.56 -55.63 41.36
CA THR A 150 75.62 -57.05 40.98
C THR A 150 76.93 -57.39 40.26
N LYS A 151 77.45 -56.52 39.40
CA LYS A 151 78.79 -56.68 38.80
C LYS A 151 79.89 -56.74 39.86
N LYS A 152 79.88 -55.84 40.84
CA LYS A 152 80.84 -55.85 41.95
C LYS A 152 80.75 -57.12 42.80
N GLU A 153 79.56 -57.61 43.10
CA GLU A 153 79.38 -58.86 43.84
C GLU A 153 79.85 -60.08 43.03
N VAL A 154 79.65 -60.08 41.71
CA VAL A 154 80.20 -61.13 40.82
C VAL A 154 81.72 -61.09 40.77
N GLU A 155 82.35 -59.92 40.65
CA GLU A 155 83.80 -59.75 40.76
C GLU A 155 84.32 -60.28 42.10
N ARG A 156 83.70 -59.87 43.22
CA ARG A 156 84.04 -60.33 44.59
C ARG A 156 83.87 -61.84 44.78
N ARG A 157 82.95 -62.47 44.05
CA ARG A 157 82.77 -63.94 44.04
C ARG A 157 83.72 -64.66 43.09
N LYS A 158 84.19 -64.02 42.02
CA LYS A 158 85.24 -64.58 41.15
C LYS A 158 86.59 -64.61 41.85
N GLU A 159 86.91 -63.62 42.68
CA GLU A 159 88.16 -63.56 43.46
C GLU A 159 88.47 -64.84 44.27
N PRO A 160 87.52 -65.49 45.00
CA PRO A 160 87.78 -66.76 45.69
C PRO A 160 87.49 -68.04 44.87
N VAL A 161 86.88 -67.94 43.68
CA VAL A 161 86.49 -69.10 42.85
C VAL A 161 87.55 -69.45 41.81
N VAL A 162 88.33 -68.48 41.33
CA VAL A 162 89.50 -68.74 40.46
C VAL A 162 90.57 -69.57 41.20
N GLU A 163 90.63 -69.54 42.53
CA GLU A 163 91.53 -70.39 43.33
C GLU A 163 90.97 -71.78 43.72
N ARG A 164 89.66 -72.06 43.55
CA ARG A 164 89.02 -73.26 44.14
C ARG A 164 88.29 -74.19 43.17
N VAL A 165 88.29 -73.94 41.86
CA VAL A 165 87.52 -74.75 40.88
C VAL A 165 88.31 -75.90 40.25
N GLU A 166 89.56 -76.17 40.64
CA GLU A 166 90.28 -77.35 40.11
C GLU A 166 89.97 -78.69 40.78
N LYS A 167 89.20 -78.76 41.88
CA LYS A 167 89.00 -80.05 42.57
C LYS A 167 87.58 -80.26 43.06
N ARG A 168 87.00 -81.38 42.57
CA ARG A 168 85.81 -82.12 43.04
C ARG A 168 84.51 -81.77 42.29
N ALA A 169 83.67 -82.70 41.86
CA ALA A 169 83.73 -84.15 41.93
C ALA A 169 82.68 -84.75 40.96
N LYS A 170 83.08 -85.81 40.25
CA LYS A 170 82.18 -86.90 39.86
C LYS A 170 81.91 -87.76 41.11
N VAL A 171 80.71 -88.34 41.24
CA VAL A 171 80.46 -89.75 41.65
C VAL A 171 78.94 -90.03 41.75
N ASN A 172 78.53 -90.96 40.89
CA ASN A 172 77.53 -92.05 40.95
C ASN A 172 76.45 -92.14 42.06
N ILE A 173 75.21 -92.29 41.58
CA ILE A 173 74.29 -93.46 41.66
C ILE A 173 74.51 -94.46 42.81
N ILE A 174 73.49 -94.68 43.66
CA ILE A 174 72.97 -96.02 44.08
C ILE A 174 71.44 -95.93 44.38
N MET A 175 70.70 -96.90 43.82
CA MET A 175 69.42 -97.52 44.23
C MET A 175 69.24 -97.69 45.78
N GLU A 176 68.10 -97.97 46.42
CA GLU A 176 66.83 -98.63 46.08
C GLU A 176 65.84 -98.49 47.27
N ASN A 177 64.54 -98.56 46.96
CA ASN A 177 63.40 -99.10 47.72
C ASN A 177 62.94 -98.52 49.08
N THR A 178 61.69 -98.03 49.10
CA THR A 178 60.66 -98.42 50.10
C THR A 178 59.25 -98.27 49.51
N ASP A 179 58.60 -99.41 49.27
CA ASP A 179 57.45 -99.61 48.39
C ASP A 179 56.10 -99.64 49.12
N ALA A 180 55.77 -98.55 49.83
CA ALA A 180 54.43 -98.39 50.45
C ALA A 180 53.97 -96.93 50.61
N LYS A 181 54.90 -95.97 50.70
CA LYS A 181 54.59 -94.53 50.68
C LYS A 181 54.39 -93.98 49.26
N ALA A 182 55.02 -94.59 48.26
CA ALA A 182 54.90 -94.17 46.86
C ALA A 182 53.47 -94.38 46.31
N ALA A 183 52.81 -95.48 46.66
CA ALA A 183 51.45 -95.79 46.21
C ALA A 183 50.37 -94.86 46.83
N LYS A 184 50.51 -94.48 48.11
CA LYS A 184 49.63 -93.48 48.75
C LYS A 184 49.85 -92.07 48.21
N LEU A 185 51.09 -91.70 47.91
CA LEU A 185 51.40 -90.40 47.29
C LEU A 185 50.96 -90.34 45.82
N GLN A 186 50.96 -91.47 45.11
CA GLN A 186 50.45 -91.60 43.73
C GLN A 186 48.92 -91.47 43.66
N THR A 187 48.20 -92.11 44.58
CA THR A 187 46.73 -91.99 44.67
C THR A 187 46.28 -90.58 45.04
N GLU A 188 46.92 -89.97 46.04
CA GLU A 188 46.64 -88.57 46.42
C GLU A 188 47.06 -87.55 45.34
N LYS A 189 48.01 -87.90 44.47
CA LYS A 189 48.35 -87.13 43.27
C LYS A 189 47.31 -87.30 42.18
N PHE A 190 46.85 -88.53 41.95
CA PHE A 190 45.82 -88.84 40.95
C PHE A 190 44.50 -88.13 41.29
N GLU A 191 44.07 -88.18 42.55
CA GLU A 191 42.88 -87.44 43.03
C GLU A 191 43.05 -85.92 42.88
N ARG A 192 44.23 -85.36 43.19
CA ARG A 192 44.52 -83.94 42.90
C ARG A 192 44.48 -83.63 41.40
N GLN A 193 44.92 -84.56 40.56
CA GLN A 193 44.95 -84.39 39.11
C GLN A 193 43.54 -84.42 38.52
N GLU A 194 42.66 -85.28 39.03
CA GLU A 194 41.26 -85.34 38.67
C GLU A 194 40.49 -84.08 39.14
N GLN A 195 40.79 -83.59 40.34
CA GLN A 195 40.27 -82.30 40.82
C GLN A 195 40.75 -81.11 39.97
N LEU A 196 42.00 -81.13 39.52
CA LEU A 196 42.53 -80.12 38.60
C LEU A 196 41.85 -80.17 37.24
N LEU A 197 41.60 -81.37 36.69
CA LEU A 197 40.90 -81.57 35.42
C LEU A 197 39.45 -81.07 35.46
N THR A 198 38.72 -81.39 36.55
CA THR A 198 37.35 -80.92 36.73
C THR A 198 37.28 -79.40 36.89
N LEU A 199 38.25 -78.79 37.59
CA LEU A 199 38.37 -77.33 37.69
C LEU A 199 38.70 -76.70 36.33
N THR A 200 39.64 -77.23 35.56
CA THR A 200 40.00 -76.68 34.24
C THR A 200 38.86 -76.82 33.23
N GLU A 201 38.10 -77.91 33.24
CA GLU A 201 36.89 -78.04 32.43
C GLU A 201 35.81 -77.01 32.83
N GLY A 202 35.65 -76.76 34.13
CA GLY A 202 34.75 -75.73 34.64
C GLY A 202 35.14 -74.33 34.15
N PHE A 203 36.44 -74.01 34.19
CA PHE A 203 36.96 -72.73 33.74
C PHE A 203 36.85 -72.54 32.22
N GLU A 204 37.09 -73.57 31.40
CA GLU A 204 36.91 -73.44 29.95
C GLU A 204 35.44 -73.30 29.54
N LYS A 205 34.50 -73.91 30.29
CA LYS A 205 33.06 -73.66 30.09
C LYS A 205 32.72 -72.19 30.37
N ILE A 206 33.26 -71.60 31.44
CA ILE A 206 33.04 -70.19 31.78
C ILE A 206 33.68 -69.27 30.74
N LYS A 207 34.90 -69.58 30.31
CA LYS A 207 35.64 -68.84 29.28
C LYS A 207 34.91 -68.84 27.94
N SER A 208 34.35 -69.98 27.55
CA SER A 208 33.50 -70.12 26.37
C SER A 208 32.20 -69.31 26.49
N ALA A 209 31.53 -69.36 27.65
CA ALA A 209 30.27 -68.65 27.87
C ALA A 209 30.42 -67.11 27.88
N ILE A 210 31.52 -66.60 28.43
CA ILE A 210 31.81 -65.16 28.49
C ILE A 210 32.56 -64.68 27.22
N ASN A 211 32.98 -65.62 26.37
CA ASN A 211 33.73 -65.43 25.13
C ASN A 211 35.01 -64.60 25.35
N VAL A 212 35.93 -65.16 26.14
CA VAL A 212 37.15 -64.49 26.58
C VAL A 212 38.38 -65.33 26.24
N SER A 213 39.51 -64.70 25.97
CA SER A 213 40.74 -65.40 25.54
C SER A 213 41.52 -66.00 26.72
N ASP A 214 41.51 -65.35 27.89
CA ASP A 214 42.30 -65.73 29.06
C ASP A 214 41.46 -65.72 30.36
N MET A 215 41.91 -66.48 31.36
CA MET A 215 41.35 -66.56 32.70
C MET A 215 41.43 -65.21 33.44
N GLU A 216 42.51 -64.48 33.25
CA GLU A 216 42.71 -63.15 33.87
C GLU A 216 41.69 -62.12 33.36
N ASP A 217 41.32 -62.21 32.08
CA ASP A 217 40.31 -61.35 31.47
C ASP A 217 38.90 -61.64 32.04
N ILE A 218 38.60 -62.88 32.46
CA ILE A 218 37.34 -63.22 33.13
C ILE A 218 37.26 -62.49 34.47
N VAL A 219 38.34 -62.54 35.26
CA VAL A 219 38.41 -61.83 36.56
C VAL A 219 38.24 -60.34 36.33
N PHE A 220 38.98 -59.75 35.38
CA PHE A 220 38.90 -58.33 35.07
C PHE A 220 37.50 -57.89 34.61
N ARG A 221 36.81 -58.68 33.77
CA ARG A 221 35.46 -58.36 33.31
C ARG A 221 34.44 -58.48 34.42
N VAL A 222 34.52 -59.52 35.26
CA VAL A 222 33.61 -59.72 36.39
C VAL A 222 33.79 -58.62 37.43
N THR A 223 35.03 -58.24 37.76
CA THR A 223 35.30 -57.15 38.71
C THR A 223 34.86 -55.79 38.18
N ASN A 224 34.97 -55.54 36.86
CA ASN A 224 34.52 -54.28 36.26
C ASN A 224 33.05 -54.28 35.81
N GLN A 225 32.36 -55.42 35.87
CA GLN A 225 30.96 -55.51 35.46
C GLN A 225 30.06 -54.71 36.41
N GLU A 226 30.35 -54.74 37.71
CA GLU A 226 29.59 -54.00 38.72
C GLU A 226 29.72 -52.48 38.52
N SER A 227 30.95 -51.98 38.34
CA SER A 227 31.18 -50.55 38.06
C SER A 227 30.59 -50.10 36.72
N THR A 228 30.63 -50.96 35.70
CA THR A 228 29.99 -50.70 34.40
C THR A 228 28.47 -50.67 34.54
N HIS A 229 27.89 -51.57 35.35
CA HIS A 229 26.47 -51.63 35.63
C HIS A 229 25.99 -50.37 36.37
N GLU A 230 26.69 -49.94 37.42
CA GLU A 230 26.39 -48.71 38.14
C GLU A 230 26.46 -47.48 37.23
N ARG A 231 27.49 -47.38 36.39
CA ARG A 231 27.62 -46.28 35.42
C ARG A 231 26.46 -46.24 34.44
N LEU A 232 26.02 -47.40 33.93
CA LEU A 232 24.87 -47.49 33.02
C LEU A 232 23.56 -47.13 33.72
N LEU A 233 23.39 -47.52 34.99
CA LEU A 233 22.23 -47.16 35.81
C LEU A 233 22.17 -45.64 36.02
N GLN A 234 23.30 -45.03 36.34
CA GLN A 234 23.41 -43.58 36.48
C GLN A 234 23.12 -42.86 35.15
N GLN A 235 23.70 -43.35 34.05
CA GLN A 235 23.44 -42.79 32.72
C GLN A 235 21.96 -42.93 32.32
N LYS A 236 21.32 -44.07 32.62
CA LYS A 236 19.89 -44.28 32.39
C LYS A 236 19.06 -43.24 33.16
N LYS A 237 19.36 -43.05 34.45
CA LYS A 237 18.68 -42.07 35.30
C LYS A 237 18.82 -40.64 34.79
N GLU A 238 20.02 -40.25 34.37
CA GLU A 238 20.28 -38.92 33.79
C GLU A 238 19.52 -38.71 32.48
N LYS A 239 19.48 -39.73 31.60
CA LYS A 239 18.73 -39.66 30.34
C LYS A 239 17.23 -39.62 30.57
N GLU A 240 16.71 -40.35 31.53
CA GLU A 240 15.29 -40.28 31.92
C GLU A 240 14.93 -38.90 32.45
N GLN A 241 15.76 -38.30 33.31
CA GLN A 241 15.55 -36.93 33.79
C GLN A 241 15.62 -35.90 32.65
N ALA A 242 16.58 -36.03 31.73
CA ALA A 242 16.68 -35.14 30.58
C ALA A 242 15.46 -35.25 29.66
N LYS A 243 14.95 -36.47 29.43
CA LYS A 243 13.73 -36.71 28.66
C LYS A 243 12.52 -36.01 29.30
N LEU A 244 12.38 -36.10 30.62
CA LEU A 244 11.27 -35.49 31.35
C LEU A 244 11.31 -33.95 31.24
N ARG A 245 12.50 -33.34 31.41
CA ARG A 245 12.68 -31.89 31.22
C ARG A 245 12.32 -31.44 29.81
N LEU A 246 12.77 -32.17 28.79
CA LEU A 246 12.46 -31.85 27.39
C LEU A 246 10.96 -32.01 27.08
N GLN A 247 10.27 -32.95 27.72
CA GLN A 247 8.81 -33.09 27.59
C GLN A 247 8.08 -31.89 28.20
N GLU A 248 8.50 -31.43 29.38
CA GLU A 248 7.93 -30.23 30.01
C GLU A 248 8.19 -28.95 29.20
N GLU A 249 9.40 -28.78 28.66
CA GLU A 249 9.74 -27.65 27.79
C GLU A 249 8.92 -27.66 26.51
N ARG A 250 8.75 -28.84 25.88
CA ARG A 250 7.88 -29.01 24.71
C ARG A 250 6.45 -28.60 25.03
N GLU A 251 5.89 -29.05 26.16
CA GLU A 251 4.52 -28.69 26.55
C GLU A 251 4.36 -27.19 26.82
N LYS A 252 5.35 -26.54 27.44
CA LYS A 252 5.36 -25.08 27.61
C LYS A 252 5.40 -24.35 26.26
N LEU A 253 6.26 -24.79 25.35
CA LEU A 253 6.39 -24.20 24.01
C LEU A 253 5.11 -24.37 23.18
N VAL A 254 4.46 -25.53 23.27
CA VAL A 254 3.16 -25.77 22.60
C VAL A 254 2.09 -24.81 23.11
N LYS A 255 1.98 -24.61 24.43
CA LYS A 255 1.02 -23.65 25.00
C LYS A 255 1.28 -22.22 24.53
N ILE A 256 2.54 -21.76 24.57
CA ILE A 256 2.93 -20.43 24.10
C ILE A 256 2.60 -20.27 22.61
N PHE A 257 2.85 -21.31 21.81
CA PHE A 257 2.53 -21.30 20.38
C PHE A 257 1.02 -21.22 20.12
N GLU A 258 0.20 -21.96 20.87
CA GLU A 258 -1.25 -21.88 20.77
C GLU A 258 -1.76 -20.50 21.13
N GLU A 259 -1.31 -19.93 22.25
CA GLU A 259 -1.64 -18.56 22.66
C GLU A 259 -1.26 -17.53 21.59
N MET A 260 -0.07 -17.67 20.99
CA MET A 260 0.41 -16.79 19.92
C MET A 260 -0.43 -16.94 18.65
N LYS A 261 -0.78 -18.17 18.25
CA LYS A 261 -1.61 -18.44 17.08
C LYS A 261 -2.98 -17.77 17.20
N PHE A 262 -3.64 -17.87 18.35
CA PHE A 262 -4.96 -17.29 18.56
C PHE A 262 -4.92 -15.77 18.78
N THR A 263 -3.86 -15.23 19.38
CA THR A 263 -3.68 -13.77 19.51
C THR A 263 -3.39 -13.11 18.17
N SER A 264 -2.50 -13.67 17.35
CA SER A 264 -2.22 -13.15 16.00
C SER A 264 -3.46 -13.19 15.10
N GLN A 265 -4.25 -14.28 15.16
CA GLN A 265 -5.48 -14.39 14.36
C GLN A 265 -6.56 -13.39 14.81
N ARG A 266 -6.66 -13.11 16.12
CA ARG A 266 -7.58 -12.10 16.66
C ARG A 266 -7.17 -10.67 16.28
N GLN A 267 -5.88 -10.37 16.29
CA GLN A 267 -5.36 -9.06 15.86
C GLN A 267 -5.57 -8.85 14.35
N LEU A 268 -5.34 -9.87 13.52
CA LEU A 268 -5.62 -9.80 12.08
C LEU A 268 -7.10 -9.62 11.79
N ALA A 269 -7.99 -10.31 12.50
CA ALA A 269 -9.44 -10.13 12.36
C ALA A 269 -9.90 -8.73 12.78
N LYS A 270 -9.32 -8.17 13.85
CA LYS A 270 -9.59 -6.79 14.28
C LYS A 270 -9.07 -5.77 13.26
N GLY A 271 -7.87 -6.00 12.71
CA GLY A 271 -7.30 -5.16 11.65
C GLY A 271 -8.14 -5.17 10.38
N ARG A 272 -8.62 -6.33 9.94
CA ARG A 272 -9.53 -6.44 8.79
C ARG A 272 -10.84 -5.68 9.00
N LYS A 273 -11.50 -5.87 10.15
CA LYS A 273 -12.72 -5.11 10.48
C LYS A 273 -12.48 -3.60 10.45
N MET A 274 -11.37 -3.14 11.00
CA MET A 274 -11.03 -1.70 10.97
C MET A 274 -10.86 -1.19 9.53
N VAL A 275 -10.25 -1.98 8.65
CA VAL A 275 -10.09 -1.64 7.23
C VAL A 275 -11.44 -1.61 6.53
N ASP A 276 -12.31 -2.60 6.79
CA ASP A 276 -13.66 -2.67 6.23
C ASP A 276 -14.50 -1.45 6.69
N ASP A 277 -14.45 -1.12 7.98
CA ASP A 277 -15.13 0.06 8.54
C ASP A 277 -14.62 1.36 7.88
N MET A 278 -13.30 1.51 7.70
CA MET A 278 -12.71 2.66 7.02
C MET A 278 -13.15 2.75 5.55
N HIS A 279 -13.22 1.62 4.84
CA HIS A 279 -13.74 1.59 3.47
C HIS A 279 -15.21 2.01 3.41
N GLU A 280 -16.04 1.59 4.37
CA GLU A 280 -17.44 2.02 4.45
C GLU A 280 -17.57 3.53 4.72
N PHE A 281 -16.74 4.08 5.62
CA PHE A 281 -16.70 5.53 5.87
C PHE A 281 -16.30 6.32 4.63
N VAL A 282 -15.25 5.89 3.92
CA VAL A 282 -14.81 6.53 2.68
C VAL A 282 -15.91 6.48 1.63
N ALA A 283 -16.53 5.31 1.40
CA ALA A 283 -17.62 5.18 0.44
C ALA A 283 -18.83 6.07 0.79
N LYS A 284 -19.13 6.23 2.08
CA LYS A 284 -20.21 7.11 2.54
C LYS A 284 -19.90 8.57 2.29
N ASP A 285 -18.67 9.01 2.55
CA ASP A 285 -18.27 10.39 2.35
C ASP A 285 -18.09 10.73 0.86
N GLU A 286 -17.61 9.78 0.04
CA GLU A 286 -17.61 9.91 -1.43
C GLU A 286 -19.02 10.12 -1.99
N ARG A 287 -20.03 9.37 -1.49
CA ARG A 287 -21.42 9.56 -1.89
C ARG A 287 -21.94 10.96 -1.53
N LYS A 288 -21.68 11.43 -0.30
CA LYS A 288 -22.08 12.78 0.11
C LYS A 288 -21.39 13.86 -0.73
N CYS A 289 -20.12 13.70 -1.04
CA CYS A 289 -19.39 14.61 -1.91
C CYS A 289 -20.00 14.62 -3.32
N ALA A 290 -20.33 13.46 -3.87
CA ALA A 290 -20.99 13.37 -5.18
C ALA A 290 -22.37 14.04 -5.20
N GLU A 291 -23.18 13.84 -4.16
CA GLU A 291 -24.47 14.52 -3.99
C GLU A 291 -24.28 16.05 -3.90
N ALA A 292 -23.37 16.53 -3.05
CA ALA A 292 -23.09 17.96 -2.91
C ALA A 292 -22.58 18.60 -4.21
N VAL A 293 -21.75 17.90 -4.97
CA VAL A 293 -21.27 18.36 -6.29
C VAL A 293 -22.43 18.44 -7.28
N LYS A 294 -23.33 17.46 -7.28
CA LYS A 294 -24.52 17.47 -8.14
C LYS A 294 -25.43 18.65 -7.80
N ASP A 295 -25.72 18.87 -6.52
CA ASP A 295 -26.53 20.00 -6.05
C ASP A 295 -25.88 21.35 -6.40
N MET A 296 -24.55 21.45 -6.26
CA MET A 296 -23.81 22.64 -6.69
C MET A 296 -23.95 22.88 -8.20
N GLN A 297 -23.80 21.86 -9.03
CA GLN A 297 -23.94 21.98 -10.48
C GLN A 297 -25.35 22.36 -10.91
N GLU A 298 -26.38 21.83 -10.24
CA GLU A 298 -27.78 22.20 -10.48
C GLU A 298 -28.02 23.67 -10.11
N ASN A 299 -27.50 24.13 -8.97
CA ASN A 299 -27.58 25.53 -8.56
C ASN A 299 -26.78 26.47 -9.48
N GLU A 300 -25.62 26.05 -9.97
CA GLU A 300 -24.81 26.82 -10.91
C GLU A 300 -25.54 27.02 -12.24
N LYS A 301 -26.15 25.96 -12.78
CA LYS A 301 -27.00 26.05 -13.98
C LYS A 301 -28.16 27.03 -13.78
N LEU A 302 -28.87 26.90 -12.67
CA LEU A 302 -29.98 27.79 -12.33
C LEU A 302 -29.52 29.26 -12.21
N LEU A 303 -28.34 29.49 -11.64
CA LEU A 303 -27.76 30.82 -11.51
C LEU A 303 -27.40 31.42 -12.87
N ILE A 304 -26.82 30.62 -13.78
CA ILE A 304 -26.53 31.04 -15.16
C ILE A 304 -27.84 31.38 -15.90
N ASP A 305 -28.87 30.54 -15.78
CA ASP A 305 -30.18 30.77 -16.40
C ASP A 305 -30.83 32.07 -15.88
N LEU A 306 -30.74 32.31 -14.56
CA LEU A 306 -31.22 33.56 -13.96
C LEU A 306 -30.43 34.77 -14.47
N GLN A 307 -29.10 34.69 -14.54
CA GLN A 307 -28.27 35.77 -15.08
C GLN A 307 -28.63 36.10 -16.53
N PHE A 308 -28.81 35.07 -17.37
CA PHE A 308 -29.24 35.24 -18.75
C PHE A 308 -30.65 35.83 -18.84
N GLY A 309 -31.57 35.37 -18.00
CA GLY A 309 -32.92 35.92 -17.88
C GLY A 309 -32.93 37.41 -17.49
N ILE A 310 -32.09 37.80 -16.52
CA ILE A 310 -31.94 39.19 -16.07
C ILE A 310 -31.34 40.04 -17.18
N ALA A 311 -30.29 39.57 -17.86
CA ALA A 311 -29.68 40.28 -18.99
C ALA A 311 -30.68 40.48 -20.14
N THR A 312 -31.48 39.45 -20.45
CA THR A 312 -32.54 39.52 -21.47
C THR A 312 -33.63 40.53 -21.07
N LEU A 313 -34.05 40.52 -19.80
CA LEU A 313 -35.01 41.49 -19.28
C LEU A 313 -34.45 42.92 -19.36
N TYR A 314 -33.16 43.09 -19.05
CA TYR A 314 -32.48 44.36 -19.11
C TYR A 314 -32.42 44.93 -20.54
N ASP A 315 -32.09 44.10 -21.54
CA ASP A 315 -32.07 44.50 -22.95
C ASP A 315 -33.48 44.89 -23.46
N LYS A 316 -34.52 44.15 -23.05
CA LYS A 316 -35.92 44.51 -23.36
C LYS A 316 -36.35 45.83 -22.72
N LEU A 317 -35.77 46.20 -21.58
CA LEU A 317 -36.09 47.42 -20.82
C LEU A 317 -35.08 48.57 -21.05
N LYS A 318 -34.25 48.50 -22.09
CA LYS A 318 -33.21 49.52 -22.36
C LYS A 318 -33.77 50.92 -22.63
N ASP A 319 -34.96 50.99 -23.24
CA ASP A 319 -35.60 52.26 -23.61
C ASP A 319 -36.27 52.97 -22.42
N VAL A 320 -36.44 52.25 -21.29
CA VAL A 320 -37.03 52.79 -20.06
C VAL A 320 -35.92 53.41 -19.21
N LYS A 321 -35.90 54.74 -19.17
CA LYS A 321 -34.91 55.51 -18.40
C LYS A 321 -35.44 55.86 -17.01
N LEU A 322 -34.72 55.40 -15.98
CA LEU A 322 -34.92 55.80 -14.59
C LEU A 322 -34.18 57.12 -14.31
N LYS A 323 -34.70 57.91 -13.37
CA LYS A 323 -34.07 59.16 -12.89
C LYS A 323 -32.94 58.83 -11.90
N PRO A 324 -31.90 59.68 -11.78
CA PRO A 324 -30.87 59.52 -10.74
C PRO A 324 -31.52 59.43 -9.33
N PRO A 325 -31.02 58.58 -8.42
CA PRO A 325 -29.69 57.94 -8.38
C PRO A 325 -29.59 56.56 -9.07
N TYR A 326 -30.61 56.13 -9.82
CA TYR A 326 -30.62 54.82 -10.46
C TYR A 326 -29.82 54.79 -11.77
N HIS A 327 -29.25 53.62 -12.08
CA HIS A 327 -28.43 53.45 -13.27
C HIS A 327 -29.23 52.86 -14.43
N ASN A 328 -28.94 53.34 -15.65
CA ASN A 328 -29.58 52.90 -16.88
C ASN A 328 -28.68 51.99 -17.73
N PHE A 329 -27.54 51.56 -17.18
CA PHE A 329 -26.67 50.52 -17.73
C PHE A 329 -26.53 49.36 -16.74
N SER A 330 -26.36 48.13 -17.24
CA SER A 330 -26.12 46.94 -16.40
C SER A 330 -24.76 47.08 -15.71
N LYS A 331 -24.72 46.79 -14.41
CA LYS A 331 -23.49 46.85 -13.60
C LYS A 331 -22.78 45.50 -13.51
N GLY A 332 -23.37 44.44 -14.04
CA GLY A 332 -22.83 43.08 -13.96
C GLY A 332 -23.09 42.37 -12.63
N ASP A 333 -23.83 43.01 -11.71
CA ASP A 333 -24.36 42.36 -10.51
C ASP A 333 -25.82 41.96 -10.77
N PRO A 334 -26.15 40.65 -10.80
CA PRO A 334 -27.49 40.17 -11.11
C PRO A 334 -28.57 40.70 -10.15
N VAL A 335 -28.23 40.91 -8.88
CA VAL A 335 -29.20 41.36 -7.86
C VAL A 335 -29.58 42.81 -8.09
N ASP A 336 -28.58 43.67 -8.29
CA ASP A 336 -28.77 45.09 -8.58
C ASP A 336 -29.42 45.30 -9.95
N ASP A 337 -29.04 44.52 -10.96
CA ASP A 337 -29.63 44.58 -12.30
C ASP A 337 -31.10 44.14 -12.29
N LEU A 338 -31.45 43.09 -11.54
CA LEU A 338 -32.83 42.66 -11.35
C LEU A 338 -33.67 43.70 -10.59
N SER A 339 -33.11 44.32 -9.54
CA SER A 339 -33.76 45.40 -8.79
C SER A 339 -34.06 46.62 -9.68
N ASN A 340 -33.12 46.99 -10.55
CA ASN A 340 -33.33 48.05 -11.53
C ASN A 340 -34.37 47.64 -12.60
N CYS A 341 -34.36 46.40 -13.08
CA CYS A 341 -35.40 45.88 -13.98
C CYS A 341 -36.80 45.94 -13.34
N SER A 342 -36.95 45.58 -12.06
CA SER A 342 -38.23 45.70 -11.34
C SER A 342 -38.76 47.12 -11.35
N ARG A 343 -37.92 48.11 -11.02
CA ARG A 343 -38.30 49.52 -11.03
C ARG A 343 -38.64 50.05 -12.42
N LYS A 344 -37.94 49.59 -13.46
CA LYS A 344 -38.28 49.92 -14.85
C LYS A 344 -39.65 49.37 -15.24
N LEU A 345 -39.98 48.15 -14.79
CA LEU A 345 -41.30 47.55 -15.01
C LEU A 345 -42.40 48.29 -14.25
N GLU A 346 -42.16 48.70 -13.00
CA GLU A 346 -43.09 49.54 -12.22
C GLU A 346 -43.37 50.86 -12.94
N LEU A 347 -42.33 51.56 -13.42
CA LEU A 347 -42.50 52.80 -14.19
C LEU A 347 -43.26 52.58 -15.50
N LEU A 348 -43.05 51.44 -16.18
CA LEU A 348 -43.84 51.07 -17.35
C LEU A 348 -45.30 50.79 -17.00
N ALA A 349 -45.55 50.09 -15.89
CA ALA A 349 -46.89 49.81 -15.40
C ALA A 349 -47.63 51.11 -15.04
N GLU A 350 -46.98 52.06 -14.38
CA GLU A 350 -47.53 53.40 -14.11
C GLU A 350 -47.83 54.16 -15.40
N LYS A 351 -46.91 54.14 -16.38
CA LYS A 351 -47.14 54.77 -17.70
C LYS A 351 -48.26 54.11 -18.50
N GLN A 352 -48.43 52.80 -18.38
CA GLN A 352 -49.54 52.08 -18.98
C GLN A 352 -50.86 52.35 -18.24
N ALA A 353 -50.86 52.46 -16.92
CA ALA A 353 -52.04 52.88 -16.15
C ALA A 353 -52.47 54.30 -16.52
N ILE A 354 -51.53 55.23 -16.72
CA ILE A 354 -51.80 56.57 -17.28
C ILE A 354 -52.32 56.48 -18.73
N ARG A 355 -51.91 55.47 -19.50
CA ARG A 355 -52.43 55.20 -20.85
C ARG A 355 -53.83 54.58 -20.82
N GLU A 356 -54.25 53.92 -19.74
CA GLU A 356 -55.64 53.47 -19.55
C GLU A 356 -56.60 54.62 -19.19
N GLU A 357 -56.10 55.79 -18.76
CA GLU A 357 -56.90 57.01 -18.59
C GLU A 357 -57.17 57.74 -19.92
N VAL A 358 -56.46 57.38 -21.00
CA VAL A 358 -56.90 57.68 -22.36
C VAL A 358 -58.10 56.78 -22.65
N PRO A 359 -59.22 57.30 -23.18
CA PRO A 359 -60.46 56.53 -23.26
C PRO A 359 -60.19 55.18 -23.91
N LYS A 360 -60.45 54.11 -23.15
CA LYS A 360 -60.62 52.78 -23.73
C LYS A 360 -61.57 52.97 -24.91
N LEU A 361 -61.10 52.74 -26.14
CA LEU A 361 -61.97 52.41 -27.26
C LEU A 361 -62.59 51.05 -26.91
N SER A 362 -63.49 51.08 -25.94
CA SER A 362 -64.36 50.01 -25.54
C SER A 362 -65.43 49.94 -26.63
N ASN A 363 -65.18 49.13 -27.65
CA ASN A 363 -66.22 48.51 -28.45
C ASN A 363 -65.62 47.27 -29.12
N ALA A 364 -65.99 46.09 -28.62
CA ALA A 364 -65.76 44.80 -29.29
C ALA A 364 -66.38 44.75 -30.72
N SER A 365 -67.15 45.76 -31.11
CA SER A 365 -67.67 45.95 -32.46
C SER A 365 -66.61 46.36 -33.50
N ASP A 366 -65.41 46.79 -33.10
CA ASP A 366 -64.37 47.25 -34.03
C ASP A 366 -63.26 46.23 -34.30
N GLN A 367 -63.20 45.10 -33.57
CA GLN A 367 -62.27 44.00 -33.88
C GLN A 367 -62.57 43.38 -35.24
N PHE A 368 -63.84 43.23 -35.60
CA PHE A 368 -64.24 42.69 -36.90
C PHE A 368 -63.87 43.64 -38.05
N LYS A 369 -64.04 44.95 -37.86
CA LYS A 369 -63.65 45.96 -38.84
C LYS A 369 -62.13 46.06 -38.97
N LEU A 370 -61.40 45.94 -37.87
CA LEU A 370 -59.94 45.92 -37.85
C LEU A 370 -59.39 44.66 -38.54
N HIS A 371 -59.97 43.48 -38.26
CA HIS A 371 -59.62 42.24 -38.94
C HIS A 371 -59.93 42.31 -40.44
N SER A 372 -61.09 42.82 -40.83
CA SER A 372 -61.46 42.98 -42.24
C SER A 372 -60.58 44.00 -42.99
N TYR A 373 -60.20 45.10 -42.33
CA TYR A 373 -59.25 46.06 -42.87
C TYR A 373 -57.84 45.45 -43.04
N LEU A 374 -57.36 44.73 -42.03
CA LEU A 374 -56.06 44.04 -42.10
C LEU A 374 -56.06 42.94 -43.17
N GLU A 375 -57.17 42.21 -43.35
CA GLU A 375 -57.31 41.24 -44.45
C GLU A 375 -57.32 41.90 -45.83
N SER A 376 -57.93 43.09 -45.96
CA SER A 376 -57.95 43.84 -47.22
C SER A 376 -56.61 44.43 -47.64
N GLN A 377 -55.64 44.50 -46.72
CA GLN A 377 -54.29 45.04 -46.93
C GLN A 377 -53.23 43.95 -47.16
N LEU A 378 -53.62 42.67 -47.25
CA LEU A 378 -52.69 41.57 -47.51
C LEU A 378 -52.35 41.47 -48.99
N THR A 379 -51.07 41.28 -49.30
CA THR A 379 -50.57 41.02 -50.66
C THR A 379 -51.02 39.64 -51.16
N PRO A 380 -51.21 39.45 -52.49
CA PRO A 380 -51.74 38.21 -53.06
C PRO A 380 -50.84 36.97 -52.85
N ASP A 381 -49.58 37.15 -52.48
CA ASP A 381 -48.61 36.06 -52.26
C ASP A 381 -48.70 35.44 -50.86
N ASN A 382 -49.68 35.83 -50.05
CA ASN A 382 -49.76 35.39 -48.66
C ASN A 382 -50.40 33.99 -48.55
N VAL A 383 -49.56 32.95 -48.48
CA VAL A 383 -49.99 31.55 -48.32
C VAL A 383 -50.30 31.27 -46.84
N ARG A 384 -51.58 31.31 -46.47
CA ARG A 384 -52.04 30.89 -45.14
C ARG A 384 -51.83 29.38 -44.98
N ILE A 385 -50.97 28.97 -44.04
CA ILE A 385 -50.82 27.57 -43.63
C ILE A 385 -52.08 27.18 -42.86
N ARG A 386 -52.89 26.30 -43.45
CA ARG A 386 -53.97 25.61 -42.72
C ARG A 386 -53.33 24.49 -41.91
N VAL A 387 -53.34 24.63 -40.59
CA VAL A 387 -53.01 23.50 -39.70
C VAL A 387 -54.23 22.61 -39.65
N GLU A 388 -54.18 21.48 -40.35
CA GLU A 388 -55.19 20.43 -40.24
C GLU A 388 -55.17 19.85 -38.83
N ARG A 389 -56.34 19.60 -38.26
CA ARG A 389 -56.47 18.92 -36.96
C ARG A 389 -56.08 17.47 -37.18
N ASP A 390 -55.00 17.05 -36.54
CA ASP A 390 -54.46 15.71 -36.60
C ASP A 390 -55.46 14.70 -36.02
N GLU A 391 -56.12 13.93 -36.89
CA GLU A 391 -56.91 12.77 -36.53
C GLU A 391 -56.01 11.53 -36.63
N GLY A 392 -55.34 11.22 -35.51
CA GLY A 392 -54.90 9.86 -35.15
C GLY A 392 -53.83 9.19 -36.03
N SER A 393 -52.59 9.16 -35.53
CA SER A 393 -51.62 8.10 -35.83
C SER A 393 -50.50 8.06 -34.78
N ASP A 394 -50.85 7.82 -33.51
CA ASP A 394 -49.87 7.35 -32.51
C ASP A 394 -49.69 5.83 -32.67
N GLU A 395 -49.09 5.41 -33.78
CA GLU A 395 -48.42 4.10 -33.90
C GLU A 395 -46.93 4.38 -34.15
N ASP A 396 -46.23 4.75 -33.09
CA ASP A 396 -44.77 4.74 -33.06
C ASP A 396 -44.28 3.29 -33.13
N GLU A 397 -43.90 2.85 -34.33
CA GLU A 397 -43.15 1.62 -34.60
C GLU A 397 -41.67 1.78 -34.18
N PHE A 398 -41.44 2.10 -32.90
CA PHE A 398 -40.14 1.96 -32.25
C PHE A 398 -40.26 0.90 -31.14
N ARG A 399 -40.28 -0.37 -31.56
CA ARG A 399 -40.00 -1.49 -30.66
C ARG A 399 -38.53 -1.43 -30.25
N PHE A 400 -38.25 -0.77 -29.13
CA PHE A 400 -37.01 -0.99 -28.40
C PHE A 400 -37.11 -2.40 -27.80
N ASP A 401 -36.28 -3.31 -28.32
CA ASP A 401 -36.16 -4.69 -27.86
C ASP A 401 -35.63 -4.66 -26.41
N HIS A 402 -36.54 -4.60 -25.44
CA HIS A 402 -36.24 -4.42 -24.02
C HIS A 402 -36.38 -5.74 -23.25
N ASP A 403 -36.12 -6.87 -23.90
CA ASP A 403 -36.40 -8.21 -23.38
C ASP A 403 -35.13 -9.08 -23.23
N LEU A 404 -34.08 -8.58 -22.56
CA LEU A 404 -33.01 -9.47 -22.07
C LEU A 404 -32.54 -9.23 -20.63
N ASP A 405 -32.68 -8.03 -20.05
CA ASP A 405 -32.07 -7.72 -18.73
C ASP A 405 -33.05 -7.33 -17.61
N ASN A 406 -34.38 -7.50 -17.81
CA ASN A 406 -35.38 -6.98 -16.86
C ASN A 406 -36.34 -8.04 -16.28
N GLU A 407 -35.86 -9.25 -16.01
CA GLU A 407 -36.59 -10.32 -15.29
C GLU A 407 -36.83 -10.00 -13.80
N GLY A 408 -37.59 -8.93 -13.51
CA GLY A 408 -38.01 -8.66 -12.12
C GLY A 408 -38.63 -7.30 -11.83
N LEU A 409 -38.66 -6.38 -12.80
CA LEU A 409 -39.22 -5.04 -12.60
C LEU A 409 -40.55 -4.89 -13.34
N LEU A 410 -41.60 -4.49 -12.63
CA LEU A 410 -42.94 -4.28 -13.21
C LEU A 410 -42.85 -3.26 -14.35
N THR A 411 -43.34 -3.64 -15.53
CA THR A 411 -43.37 -2.74 -16.68
C THR A 411 -44.34 -1.58 -16.44
N ARG A 412 -44.16 -0.48 -17.19
CA ARG A 412 -45.06 0.67 -17.15
C ARG A 412 -46.52 0.28 -17.44
N GLU A 413 -46.73 -0.76 -18.26
CA GLU A 413 -48.05 -1.30 -18.55
C GLU A 413 -48.63 -2.08 -17.38
N ASP A 414 -47.82 -2.89 -16.69
CA ASP A 414 -48.24 -3.57 -15.46
C ASP A 414 -48.62 -2.57 -14.35
N ILE A 415 -47.86 -1.48 -14.21
CA ILE A 415 -48.15 -0.39 -13.26
C ILE A 415 -49.47 0.30 -13.64
N LYS A 416 -49.70 0.58 -14.94
CA LYS A 416 -50.96 1.15 -15.42
C LYS A 416 -52.15 0.19 -15.19
N ARG A 417 -51.96 -1.11 -15.39
CA ARG A 417 -52.99 -2.14 -15.14
C ARG A 417 -53.34 -2.22 -13.66
N LEU A 418 -52.33 -2.26 -12.79
CA LEU A 418 -52.49 -2.29 -11.34
C LEU A 418 -53.19 -1.02 -10.83
N GLY A 419 -52.84 0.15 -11.39
CA GLY A 419 -53.49 1.43 -11.09
C GLY A 419 -54.97 1.44 -11.47
N ARG A 420 -55.33 0.86 -12.62
CA ARG A 420 -56.74 0.71 -13.04
C ARG A 420 -57.50 -0.27 -12.15
N GLU A 421 -56.90 -1.38 -11.74
CA GLU A 421 -57.51 -2.31 -10.78
C GLU A 421 -57.76 -1.68 -9.41
N LEU A 422 -56.80 -0.89 -8.91
CA LEU A 422 -56.95 -0.13 -7.67
C LEU A 422 -58.11 0.88 -7.73
N LEU A 423 -58.22 1.62 -8.84
CA LEU A 423 -59.34 2.54 -9.08
C LEU A 423 -60.69 1.81 -9.15
N ASN A 424 -60.74 0.69 -9.88
CA ASN A 424 -61.96 -0.10 -10.02
C ASN A 424 -62.38 -0.80 -8.71
N SER A 425 -61.42 -1.13 -7.84
CA SER A 425 -61.69 -1.73 -6.53
C SER A 425 -62.37 -0.76 -5.55
N LYS A 426 -62.06 0.54 -5.65
CA LYS A 426 -62.66 1.60 -4.82
C LYS A 426 -64.04 2.06 -5.27
N LEU A 427 -64.46 1.69 -6.49
CA LEU A 427 -65.77 2.04 -7.07
C LEU A 427 -66.85 0.97 -6.88
N LYS A 428 -66.56 -0.19 -6.27
CA LYS A 428 -67.59 -1.22 -6.00
C LYS A 428 -68.42 -0.85 -4.75
N PRO A 429 -69.76 -0.75 -4.83
CA PRO A 429 -70.60 -0.47 -3.66
C PRO A 429 -70.63 -1.67 -2.70
N LYS A 430 -70.51 -1.41 -1.39
CA LYS A 430 -70.59 -2.42 -0.32
C LYS A 430 -71.97 -3.11 -0.34
N ARG A 431 -72.02 -4.43 -0.56
CA ARG A 431 -73.26 -5.24 -0.44
C ARG A 431 -73.77 -5.21 1.01
N LYS A 432 -75.04 -4.81 1.21
CA LYS A 432 -75.74 -4.85 2.52
C LYS A 432 -75.92 -6.29 3.00
N LYS A 433 -75.58 -6.58 4.26
CA LYS A 433 -75.85 -7.87 4.93
C LYS A 433 -77.36 -8.04 5.19
N GLY A 434 -77.94 -9.14 4.71
CA GLY A 434 -79.33 -9.53 5.00
C GLY A 434 -79.52 -9.92 6.46
N ARG A 435 -80.61 -9.43 7.06
CA ARG A 435 -81.03 -9.62 8.45
C ARG A 435 -81.73 -10.98 8.58
N LYS A 436 -81.21 -11.89 9.41
CA LYS A 436 -81.89 -13.17 9.75
C LYS A 436 -83.14 -12.87 10.60
N GLN A 437 -84.31 -13.32 10.14
CA GLN A 437 -85.50 -13.42 10.98
C GLN A 437 -85.36 -14.63 11.92
N ARG A 438 -85.75 -14.42 13.19
CA ARG A 438 -85.97 -15.48 14.18
C ARG A 438 -87.19 -16.29 13.74
N ASN A 439 -87.04 -17.61 13.72
CA ASN A 439 -88.00 -18.57 14.27
C ASN A 439 -87.22 -19.80 14.72
#